data_AF-F9WPF7-F1
#
_entry.id   AF-F9WPF7-F1
#
_cell.length_a   1.000
_cell.length_b   1.000
_cell.length_c   1.000
_cell.angle_alpha   90.00
_cell.angle_beta   90.00
_cell.angle_gamma   90.00
#
_symmetry.space_group_name_H-M   'P 1'
#
loop_
_entity.id
_entity.type
_entity.pdbx_description
1 polymer ?
#
loop_
_entity_poly.entity_id
_entity_poly.type
_entity_poly.pdbx_seq_one_letter_code
_entity_poly.pdbx_strand_id
1 'polypeptide(L)'
;MMSFGPVTLTSTLCKLMEHIVARRVRGCIENKLQLQQAGFRQARSTLDTLMQVKSAVRRRRDGDRKAAVFIGYARAFDSVDHGCVVKALLSFGVEKHLVAWIACFLKERTAQVRVNNMLSEDIGLTCGVPQGSVLGPLPFIFTVDSLSRRLNCIPGLQHGFFADDLAIVCTSADLSEIQHTIQQGLDSITSWSAECRMEVSAEKTEYTPFGARETNLLSLNVGEAVLKEERAPKLLGLTVQPRKGLSKHAPSMKSAANTRLTQLRQAASPEWGPDREKLRAFYLALVQDKMCYGVASWWFDTSLSGRERLEKVQAQAAHIVAGIPKAADREDALRKARLKPINEVAH
;
A
#
# COMPACT_ATOMS: atom_id res chain seq x y z
N MET A 1 -18.57 11.07 8.62
CA MET A 1 -19.29 10.14 7.72
C MET A 1 -18.43 8.90 7.51
N MET A 2 -18.93 7.69 7.82
CA MET A 2 -18.21 6.46 7.46
C MET A 2 -18.27 6.29 5.94
N SER A 3 -17.10 6.12 5.30
CA SER A 3 -17.01 5.83 3.87
C SER A 3 -17.30 4.35 3.64
N PHE A 4 -18.31 4.01 2.83
CA PHE A 4 -18.56 2.64 2.38
C PHE A 4 -17.71 2.34 1.14
N GLY A 5 -17.11 1.16 1.07
CA GLY A 5 -16.39 0.66 -0.12
C GLY A 5 -17.24 -0.41 -0.82
N PRO A 6 -17.97 -0.07 -1.89
CA PRO A 6 -18.86 -1.03 -2.55
C PRO A 6 -18.04 -2.10 -3.30
N VAL A 7 -18.46 -3.37 -3.20
CA VAL A 7 -17.86 -4.49 -3.94
C VAL A 7 -18.85 -5.00 -4.97
N THR A 8 -18.41 -5.15 -6.21
CA THR A 8 -19.18 -5.73 -7.31
C THR A 8 -18.80 -7.20 -7.49
N LEU A 9 -19.79 -8.08 -7.42
CA LEU A 9 -19.62 -9.51 -7.70
C LEU A 9 -20.07 -9.82 -9.13
N THR A 10 -19.13 -10.08 -10.03
CA THR A 10 -19.43 -10.61 -11.36
C THR A 10 -19.85 -12.08 -11.29
N SER A 11 -20.63 -12.53 -12.29
CA SER A 11 -21.07 -13.94 -12.37
C SER A 11 -19.88 -14.89 -12.53
N THR A 12 -20.02 -16.16 -12.13
CA THR A 12 -18.94 -17.15 -12.20
C THR A 12 -18.42 -17.34 -13.63
N LEU A 13 -19.31 -17.36 -14.63
CA LEU A 13 -18.92 -17.44 -16.04
C LEU A 13 -18.15 -16.21 -16.49
N CYS A 14 -18.57 -15.02 -16.05
CA CYS A 14 -17.85 -13.78 -16.32
C CYS A 14 -16.44 -13.84 -15.70
N LYS A 15 -16.31 -14.21 -14.42
CA LYS A 15 -15.01 -14.37 -13.74
C LYS A 15 -14.07 -15.32 -14.46
N LEU A 16 -14.58 -16.45 -14.97
CA LEU A 16 -13.78 -17.39 -15.75
C LEU A 16 -13.22 -16.73 -17.01
N MET A 17 -14.07 -16.03 -17.77
CA MET A 17 -13.62 -15.30 -18.97
C MET A 17 -12.65 -14.17 -18.62
N GLU A 18 -12.93 -13.42 -17.55
CA GLU A 18 -12.02 -12.40 -17.03
C GLU A 18 -10.64 -12.98 -16.71
N HIS A 19 -10.55 -14.16 -16.08
CA HIS A 19 -9.26 -14.83 -15.81
C HIS A 19 -8.51 -15.20 -17.10
N ILE A 20 -9.21 -15.72 -18.10
CA ILE A 20 -8.61 -16.10 -19.40
C ILE A 20 -8.04 -14.85 -20.09
N VAL A 21 -8.84 -13.78 -20.18
CA VAL A 21 -8.44 -12.51 -20.79
C VAL A 21 -7.29 -11.89 -19.99
N ALA A 22 -7.39 -11.84 -18.66
CA ALA A 22 -6.37 -11.26 -17.79
C ALA A 22 -5.02 -11.93 -17.98
N ARG A 23 -5.00 -13.28 -18.05
CA ARG A 23 -3.77 -14.04 -18.25
C ARG A 23 -3.11 -13.73 -19.59
N ARG A 24 -3.89 -13.68 -20.68
CA ARG A 24 -3.37 -13.33 -22.02
C ARG A 24 -2.80 -11.92 -22.05
N VAL A 25 -3.56 -10.95 -21.53
CA VAL A 25 -3.12 -9.56 -21.48
C VAL A 25 -1.85 -9.41 -20.64
N ARG A 26 -1.77 -10.04 -19.46
CA ARG A 26 -0.55 -10.02 -18.63
C ARG A 26 0.67 -10.55 -19.37
N GLY A 27 0.53 -11.66 -20.09
CA GLY A 27 1.62 -12.23 -20.90
C GLY A 27 2.19 -11.27 -21.94
N CYS A 28 1.36 -10.39 -22.51
CA CYS A 28 1.80 -9.40 -23.51
C CYS A 28 2.51 -8.18 -22.91
N ILE A 29 2.18 -7.81 -21.66
CA ILE A 29 2.51 -6.50 -21.10
C ILE A 29 3.61 -6.54 -20.04
N GLU A 30 3.77 -7.66 -19.33
CA GLU A 30 4.56 -7.71 -18.09
C GLU A 30 6.02 -7.27 -18.29
N ASN A 31 6.61 -7.61 -19.44
CA ASN A 31 7.97 -7.23 -19.82
C ASN A 31 8.12 -5.78 -20.27
N LYS A 32 7.01 -5.06 -20.51
CA LYS A 32 6.99 -3.67 -20.99
C LYS A 32 6.70 -2.67 -19.87
N LEU A 33 6.26 -3.14 -18.70
CA LEU A 33 5.90 -2.30 -17.56
C LEU A 33 7.14 -1.72 -16.86
N GLN A 34 7.01 -0.48 -16.39
CA GLN A 34 8.04 0.18 -15.58
C GLN A 34 8.33 -0.60 -14.28
N LEU A 35 9.59 -0.64 -13.86
CA LEU A 35 10.02 -1.38 -12.67
C LEU A 35 9.52 -0.75 -11.36
N GLN A 36 9.24 0.55 -11.37
CA GLN A 36 8.80 1.37 -10.25
C GLN A 36 7.36 1.07 -9.81
N GLN A 37 6.61 0.30 -10.59
CA GLN A 37 5.25 -0.11 -10.29
C GLN A 37 5.24 -1.56 -9.79
N ALA A 38 4.87 -1.76 -8.54
CA ALA A 38 4.74 -3.09 -7.92
C ALA A 38 3.28 -3.52 -7.72
N GLY A 39 2.34 -2.58 -7.69
CA GLY A 39 0.93 -2.85 -7.43
C GLY A 39 0.30 -3.78 -8.47
N PHE A 40 -0.45 -4.77 -8.00
CA PHE A 40 -1.20 -5.74 -8.82
C PHE A 40 -0.39 -6.56 -9.83
N ARG A 41 0.94 -6.62 -9.66
CA ARG A 41 1.83 -7.41 -10.51
C ARG A 41 2.19 -8.72 -9.84
N GLN A 42 2.39 -9.75 -10.66
CA GLN A 42 2.80 -11.05 -10.17
C GLN A 42 4.24 -10.99 -9.63
N ALA A 43 4.51 -11.71 -8.54
CA ALA A 43 5.82 -11.74 -7.88
C ALA A 43 6.36 -10.36 -7.44
N ARG A 44 5.46 -9.39 -7.27
CA ARG A 44 5.74 -8.08 -6.66
C ARG A 44 4.85 -7.89 -5.44
N SER A 45 5.36 -7.15 -4.48
CA SER A 45 4.73 -6.96 -3.17
C SER A 45 4.85 -5.51 -2.72
N THR A 46 4.13 -5.16 -1.65
CA THR A 46 4.27 -3.84 -1.02
C THR A 46 5.70 -3.58 -0.55
N LEU A 47 6.43 -4.63 -0.19
CA LEU A 47 7.83 -4.55 0.25
C LEU A 47 8.74 -4.00 -0.85
N ASP A 48 8.49 -4.28 -2.12
CA ASP A 48 9.32 -3.78 -3.23
C ASP A 48 9.29 -2.24 -3.28
N THR A 49 8.08 -1.66 -3.29
CA THR A 49 7.88 -0.20 -3.28
C THR A 49 8.43 0.42 -1.99
N LEU A 50 8.19 -0.21 -0.85
CA LEU A 50 8.69 0.27 0.45
C LEU A 50 10.22 0.29 0.49
N MET A 51 10.88 -0.77 0.02
CA MET A 51 12.34 -0.84 -0.02
C MET A 51 12.92 0.16 -1.01
N GLN A 52 12.28 0.37 -2.16
CA GLN A 52 12.70 1.37 -3.14
C GLN A 52 12.68 2.77 -2.52
N VAL A 53 11.53 3.21 -1.99
CA VAL A 53 11.36 4.52 -1.35
C VAL A 53 12.30 4.67 -0.15
N LYS A 54 12.42 3.63 0.68
CA LYS A 54 13.32 3.65 1.83
C LYS A 54 14.79 3.75 1.41
N SER A 55 15.19 3.05 0.36
CA SER A 55 16.57 3.11 -0.15
C SER A 55 16.91 4.52 -0.66
N ALA A 56 15.96 5.16 -1.35
CA ALA A 56 16.05 6.56 -1.79
C ALA A 56 16.30 7.49 -0.60
N VAL A 57 15.51 7.32 0.46
CA VAL A 57 15.62 8.10 1.70
C VAL A 57 16.90 7.77 2.48
N ARG A 58 17.39 6.53 2.45
CA ARG A 58 18.51 6.08 3.28
C ARG A 58 19.89 6.45 2.75
N ARG A 59 20.10 6.49 1.43
CA ARG A 59 21.43 6.78 0.81
C ARG A 59 21.94 8.18 1.20
N ARG A 60 22.71 8.33 2.27
CA ARG A 60 23.23 9.64 2.69
C ARG A 60 24.62 9.85 2.12
N ARG A 61 24.84 10.97 1.44
CA ARG A 61 26.15 11.63 1.40
C ARG A 61 26.10 12.82 2.36
N ASP A 62 27.27 13.24 2.83
CA ASP A 62 27.36 14.41 3.68
C ASP A 62 26.88 15.66 2.92
N GLY A 63 25.98 16.43 3.53
CA GLY A 63 25.35 17.60 2.91
C GLY A 63 24.02 17.34 2.20
N ASP A 64 23.69 16.08 1.86
CA ASP A 64 22.45 15.77 1.14
C ASP A 64 21.20 16.00 2.03
N ARG A 65 20.26 16.76 1.49
CA ARG A 65 18.89 16.90 1.99
C ARG A 65 17.95 16.09 1.11
N LYS A 66 16.80 15.73 1.66
CA LYS A 66 15.79 14.96 0.91
C LYS A 66 14.40 15.37 1.30
N ALA A 67 13.47 15.23 0.37
CA ALA A 67 12.07 15.24 0.68
C ALA A 67 11.36 14.13 -0.08
N ALA A 68 10.35 13.56 0.55
CA ALA A 68 9.40 12.67 -0.10
C ALA A 68 8.01 13.30 -0.04
N VAL A 69 7.22 13.08 -1.07
CA VAL A 69 5.78 13.37 -1.06
C VAL A 69 5.05 12.04 -1.22
N PHE A 70 4.05 11.84 -0.38
CA PHE A 70 3.15 10.69 -0.41
C PHE A 70 1.81 11.19 -0.94
N ILE A 71 1.46 10.74 -2.13
CA ILE A 71 0.29 11.18 -2.88
C ILE A 71 -0.82 10.16 -2.67
N GLY A 72 -2.00 10.65 -2.27
CA GLY A 72 -3.21 9.84 -2.16
C GLY A 72 -4.26 10.26 -3.17
N TYR A 73 -4.81 9.31 -3.93
CA TYR A 73 -5.92 9.57 -4.85
C TYR A 73 -7.29 9.51 -4.15
N ALA A 74 -8.24 10.29 -4.65
CA ALA A 74 -9.65 10.19 -4.28
C ALA A 74 -10.33 9.13 -5.17
N ARG A 75 -10.79 8.03 -4.54
CA ARG A 75 -11.60 6.98 -5.19
C ARG A 75 -11.00 6.46 -6.51
N ALA A 76 -9.71 6.11 -6.50
CA ALA A 76 -8.95 5.79 -7.71
C ALA A 76 -9.61 4.74 -8.62
N PHE A 77 -10.23 3.70 -8.05
CA PHE A 77 -10.92 2.64 -8.80
C PHE A 77 -12.22 3.10 -9.47
N ASP A 78 -12.90 4.08 -8.89
CA ASP A 78 -14.20 4.56 -9.35
C ASP A 78 -14.04 5.64 -10.44
N SER A 79 -12.84 6.22 -10.56
CA SER A 79 -12.59 7.38 -11.43
C SER A 79 -11.89 7.05 -12.74
N VAL A 80 -11.50 5.79 -12.97
CA VAL A 80 -10.74 5.39 -14.17
C VAL A 80 -11.54 5.63 -15.45
N ASP A 81 -11.04 6.48 -16.34
CA ASP A 81 -11.65 6.71 -17.66
C ASP A 81 -11.47 5.50 -18.60
N HIS A 82 -12.59 4.95 -19.11
CA HIS A 82 -12.56 3.77 -19.98
C HIS A 82 -11.83 4.02 -21.31
N GLY A 83 -11.89 5.25 -21.83
CA GLY A 83 -11.18 5.64 -23.04
C GLY A 83 -9.66 5.61 -22.84
N CYS A 84 -9.17 6.11 -21.70
CA CYS A 84 -7.76 6.01 -21.34
C CYS A 84 -7.28 4.56 -21.24
N VAL A 85 -8.09 3.67 -20.67
CA VAL A 85 -7.77 2.23 -20.58
C VAL A 85 -7.62 1.60 -21.96
N VAL A 86 -8.57 1.85 -22.86
CA VAL A 86 -8.55 1.31 -24.23
C VAL A 86 -7.34 1.84 -25.01
N LYS A 87 -7.06 3.15 -24.93
CA LYS A 87 -5.88 3.76 -25.56
C LYS A 87 -4.58 3.15 -25.04
N ALA A 88 -4.49 2.96 -23.72
CA ALA A 88 -3.31 2.37 -23.11
C ALA A 88 -3.11 0.92 -23.58
N LEU A 89 -4.15 0.08 -23.54
CA LEU A 89 -4.10 -1.30 -24.03
C LEU A 89 -3.58 -1.42 -25.47
N LEU A 90 -4.07 -0.56 -26.36
CA LEU A 90 -3.59 -0.50 -27.75
C LEU A 90 -2.12 -0.10 -27.83
N SER A 91 -1.68 0.88 -27.04
CA SER A 91 -0.28 1.33 -27.00
C SER A 91 0.69 0.25 -26.52
N PHE A 92 0.22 -0.67 -25.68
CA PHE A 92 0.99 -1.83 -25.22
C PHE A 92 1.05 -2.98 -26.24
N GLY A 93 0.37 -2.85 -27.38
CA GLY A 93 0.29 -3.89 -28.41
C GLY A 93 -0.56 -5.08 -28.01
N VAL A 94 -1.56 -4.88 -27.14
CA VAL A 94 -2.55 -5.92 -26.82
C VAL A 94 -3.41 -6.18 -28.06
N GLU A 95 -3.70 -7.45 -28.33
CA GLU A 95 -4.48 -7.85 -29.49
C GLU A 95 -5.86 -7.20 -29.50
N LYS A 96 -6.27 -6.65 -30.66
CA LYS A 96 -7.50 -5.85 -30.81
C LYS A 96 -8.75 -6.56 -30.30
N HIS A 97 -8.84 -7.89 -30.44
CA HIS A 97 -9.98 -8.67 -29.98
C HIS A 97 -10.07 -8.70 -28.44
N LEU A 98 -8.95 -8.73 -27.73
CA LEU A 98 -8.91 -8.64 -26.26
C LEU A 98 -9.26 -7.22 -25.80
N VAL A 99 -8.77 -6.20 -26.51
CA VAL A 99 -9.12 -4.80 -26.23
C VAL A 99 -10.62 -4.57 -26.41
N ALA A 100 -11.21 -5.08 -27.49
CA ALA A 100 -12.64 -5.00 -27.74
C ALA A 100 -13.45 -5.69 -26.62
N TRP A 101 -13.01 -6.87 -26.18
CA TRP A 101 -13.67 -7.56 -25.07
C TRP A 101 -13.63 -6.74 -23.77
N ILE A 102 -12.48 -6.15 -23.42
CA ILE A 102 -12.35 -5.30 -22.23
C ILE A 102 -13.20 -4.03 -22.35
N ALA A 103 -13.23 -3.41 -23.53
CA ALA A 103 -14.09 -2.25 -23.78
C ALA A 103 -15.57 -2.61 -23.59
N CYS A 104 -16.02 -3.75 -24.13
CA CYS A 104 -17.38 -4.26 -23.91
C CYS A 104 -17.68 -4.57 -22.44
N PHE A 105 -16.69 -5.09 -21.69
CA PHE A 105 -16.85 -5.38 -20.26
C PHE A 105 -17.07 -4.12 -19.40
N LEU A 106 -16.50 -2.99 -19.82
CA LEU A 106 -16.59 -1.70 -19.12
C LEU A 106 -17.77 -0.83 -19.59
N LYS A 107 -18.22 -1.00 -20.84
CA LYS A 107 -19.27 -0.18 -21.46
C LYS A 107 -20.67 -0.48 -20.90
N GLU A 108 -21.51 0.55 -20.85
CA GLU A 108 -22.96 0.47 -20.56
C GLU A 108 -23.31 -0.29 -19.27
N ARG A 109 -22.45 -0.17 -18.26
CA ARG A 109 -22.69 -0.78 -16.97
C ARG A 109 -23.72 0.02 -16.18
N THR A 110 -24.60 -0.67 -15.49
CA THR A 110 -25.53 -0.08 -14.52
C THR A 110 -25.32 -0.68 -13.13
N ALA A 111 -25.72 0.06 -12.11
CA ALA A 111 -25.71 -0.39 -10.72
C ALA A 111 -26.99 0.05 -10.01
N GLN A 112 -27.44 -0.78 -9.06
CA GLN A 112 -28.55 -0.48 -8.17
C GLN A 112 -28.12 -0.71 -6.72
N VAL A 113 -28.65 0.09 -5.80
CA VAL A 113 -28.47 -0.10 -4.36
C VAL A 113 -29.72 -0.79 -3.81
N ARG A 114 -29.52 -1.89 -3.09
CA ARG A 114 -30.61 -2.60 -2.40
C ARG A 114 -30.49 -2.39 -0.89
N VAL A 115 -31.52 -1.81 -0.29
CA VAL A 115 -31.66 -1.70 1.17
C VAL A 115 -32.92 -2.44 1.58
N ASN A 116 -32.77 -3.50 2.38
CA ASN A 116 -33.83 -4.45 2.67
C ASN A 116 -34.45 -5.01 1.37
N ASN A 117 -35.73 -4.74 1.13
CA ASN A 117 -36.49 -5.19 -0.05
C ASN A 117 -36.73 -4.08 -1.08
N MET A 118 -36.12 -2.90 -0.92
CA MET A 118 -36.23 -1.80 -1.87
C MET A 118 -34.96 -1.66 -2.71
N LEU A 119 -35.15 -1.50 -4.01
CA LEU A 119 -34.10 -1.18 -4.98
C LEU A 119 -34.15 0.31 -5.30
N SER A 120 -32.98 0.92 -5.46
CA SER A 120 -32.86 2.24 -6.06
C SER A 120 -33.16 2.21 -7.55
N GLU A 121 -33.26 3.38 -8.15
CA GLU A 121 -33.17 3.54 -9.61
C GLU A 121 -31.82 3.02 -10.15
N ASP A 122 -31.82 2.69 -11.43
CA ASP A 122 -30.61 2.31 -12.17
C ASP A 122 -29.66 3.50 -12.31
N ILE A 123 -28.43 3.32 -11.87
CA ILE A 123 -27.35 4.29 -12.01
C ILE A 123 -26.41 3.80 -13.11
N GLY A 124 -26.28 4.58 -14.19
CA GLY A 124 -25.28 4.32 -15.22
C GLY A 124 -23.86 4.60 -14.71
N LEU A 125 -22.95 3.65 -14.91
CA LEU A 125 -21.54 3.76 -14.57
C LEU A 125 -20.76 4.11 -15.85
N THR A 126 -20.34 5.36 -15.96
CA THR A 126 -19.63 5.90 -17.14
C THR A 126 -18.11 5.89 -16.98
N CYS A 127 -17.61 5.65 -15.76
CA CYS A 127 -16.20 5.54 -15.42
C CYS A 127 -15.99 4.50 -14.31
N GLY A 128 -14.72 4.23 -14.03
CA GLY A 128 -14.31 3.29 -12.99
C GLY A 128 -14.33 1.85 -13.45
N VAL A 129 -13.79 0.99 -12.59
CA VAL A 129 -13.73 -0.46 -12.78
C VAL A 129 -14.49 -1.16 -11.66
N PRO A 130 -15.14 -2.32 -11.92
CA PRO A 130 -15.91 -2.98 -10.89
C PRO A 130 -14.98 -3.50 -9.80
N GLN A 131 -15.07 -2.93 -8.59
CA GLN A 131 -14.24 -3.36 -7.45
C GLN A 131 -14.58 -4.82 -7.10
N GLY A 132 -13.59 -5.72 -7.13
CA GLY A 132 -13.80 -7.16 -6.94
C GLY A 132 -13.89 -7.98 -8.24
N SER A 133 -13.85 -7.32 -9.40
CA SER A 133 -13.61 -8.00 -10.68
C SER A 133 -12.17 -8.48 -10.79
N VAL A 134 -11.95 -9.55 -11.56
CA VAL A 134 -10.61 -10.12 -11.81
C VAL A 134 -9.81 -9.19 -12.71
N LEU A 135 -10.48 -8.51 -13.64
CA LEU A 135 -9.84 -7.56 -14.55
C LEU A 135 -9.64 -6.17 -13.95
N GLY A 136 -10.36 -5.77 -12.91
CA GLY A 136 -10.29 -4.44 -12.31
C GLY A 136 -8.87 -3.90 -12.05
N PRO A 137 -7.92 -4.73 -11.61
CA PRO A 137 -6.53 -4.29 -11.44
C PRO A 137 -5.76 -3.95 -12.74
N LEU A 138 -6.11 -4.54 -13.88
CA LEU A 138 -5.38 -4.36 -15.13
C LEU A 138 -5.46 -2.94 -15.69
N PRO A 139 -6.65 -2.33 -15.86
CA PRO A 139 -6.79 -0.93 -16.22
C PRO A 139 -5.89 0.01 -15.42
N PHE A 140 -5.82 -0.21 -14.11
CA PHE A 140 -4.99 0.58 -13.20
C PHE A 140 -3.49 0.41 -13.48
N ILE A 141 -3.06 -0.80 -13.80
CA ILE A 141 -1.66 -1.07 -14.15
C ILE A 141 -1.22 -0.22 -15.34
N PHE A 142 -2.07 -0.08 -16.36
CA PHE A 142 -1.74 0.65 -17.58
C PHE A 142 -1.74 2.16 -17.41
N THR A 143 -2.76 2.67 -16.71
CA THR A 143 -2.88 4.11 -16.47
C THR A 143 -1.67 4.57 -15.65
N VAL A 144 -1.34 3.90 -14.57
CA VAL A 144 -0.20 4.27 -13.73
C VAL A 144 1.15 4.09 -14.42
N ASP A 145 1.32 3.10 -15.29
CA ASP A 145 2.56 2.96 -16.06
C ASP A 145 2.85 4.20 -16.92
N SER A 146 1.80 4.79 -17.52
CA SER A 146 1.95 6.01 -18.32
C SER A 146 2.41 7.20 -17.48
N LEU A 147 1.96 7.32 -16.22
CA LEU A 147 2.46 8.32 -15.28
C LEU A 147 3.90 8.03 -14.89
N SER A 148 4.22 6.76 -14.59
CA SER A 148 5.59 6.34 -14.26
C SER A 148 6.59 6.72 -15.37
N ARG A 149 6.20 6.57 -16.64
CA ARG A 149 7.01 7.02 -17.78
C ARG A 149 7.21 8.54 -17.81
N ARG A 150 6.18 9.34 -17.51
CA ARG A 150 6.32 10.82 -17.43
C ARG A 150 7.28 11.23 -16.31
N LEU A 151 7.15 10.61 -15.13
CA LEU A 151 8.00 10.91 -13.99
C LEU A 151 9.45 10.50 -14.21
N ASN A 152 9.71 9.40 -14.93
CA ASN A 152 11.07 8.99 -15.31
C ASN A 152 11.78 10.02 -16.20
N CYS A 153 11.05 10.93 -16.86
CA CYS A 153 11.65 12.00 -17.65
C CYS A 153 12.14 13.19 -16.79
N ILE A 154 11.84 13.21 -15.49
CA ILE A 154 12.24 14.30 -14.57
C ILE A 154 13.56 13.91 -13.90
N PRO A 155 14.70 14.55 -14.22
CA PRO A 155 15.99 14.21 -13.63
C PRO A 155 15.98 14.40 -12.11
N GLY A 156 16.61 13.48 -11.38
CA GLY A 156 16.71 13.56 -9.92
C GLY A 156 15.44 13.19 -9.15
N LEU A 157 14.31 12.97 -9.84
CA LEU A 157 13.08 12.48 -9.23
C LEU A 157 13.07 10.96 -9.21
N GLN A 158 12.85 10.38 -8.04
CA GLN A 158 12.60 8.95 -7.87
C GLN A 158 11.14 8.76 -7.47
N HIS A 159 10.53 7.67 -7.91
CA HIS A 159 9.13 7.39 -7.56
C HIS A 159 8.88 5.90 -7.40
N GLY A 160 7.85 5.56 -6.63
CA GLY A 160 7.37 4.20 -6.44
C GLY A 160 5.85 4.18 -6.38
N PHE A 161 5.26 3.19 -7.04
CA PHE A 161 3.82 2.97 -7.08
C PHE A 161 3.44 1.63 -6.47
N PHE A 162 2.35 1.62 -5.73
CA PHE A 162 1.63 0.40 -5.38
C PHE A 162 0.14 0.68 -5.39
N ALA A 163 -0.55 0.20 -6.45
CA ALA A 163 -1.91 0.61 -6.70
C ALA A 163 -1.99 2.15 -6.70
N ASP A 164 -3.00 2.73 -6.04
CA ASP A 164 -3.23 4.15 -5.90
C ASP A 164 -2.28 4.86 -4.94
N ASP A 165 -1.46 4.15 -4.18
CA ASP A 165 -0.41 4.76 -3.36
C ASP A 165 0.80 5.11 -4.24
N LEU A 166 1.10 6.42 -4.33
CA LEU A 166 2.26 6.96 -5.03
C LEU A 166 3.18 7.68 -4.04
N ALA A 167 4.48 7.43 -4.16
CA ALA A 167 5.49 8.21 -3.45
C ALA A 167 6.54 8.73 -4.44
N ILE A 168 6.85 10.03 -4.36
CA ILE A 168 7.96 10.65 -5.07
C ILE A 168 9.02 11.11 -4.07
N VAL A 169 10.30 11.02 -4.43
CA VAL A 169 11.44 11.32 -3.58
C VAL A 169 12.48 12.07 -4.39
N CYS A 170 13.00 13.17 -3.85
CA CYS A 170 14.14 13.88 -4.40
C CYS A 170 15.26 13.99 -3.36
N THR A 171 16.50 13.96 -3.82
CA THR A 171 17.72 14.14 -3.01
C THR A 171 18.62 15.15 -3.69
N SER A 172 18.96 16.22 -3.00
CA SER A 172 19.97 17.21 -3.42
C SER A 172 20.58 17.89 -2.18
N ALA A 173 21.75 18.51 -2.34
CA ALA A 173 22.33 19.38 -1.33
C ALA A 173 21.56 20.71 -1.20
N ASP A 174 20.90 21.16 -2.27
CA ASP A 174 20.13 22.41 -2.32
C ASP A 174 18.63 22.15 -2.11
N LEU A 175 18.03 22.86 -1.15
CA LEU A 175 16.58 22.82 -0.92
C LEU A 175 15.78 23.36 -2.11
N SER A 176 16.32 24.36 -2.82
CA SER A 176 15.65 25.00 -3.94
C SER A 176 15.50 24.01 -5.10
N GLU A 177 16.54 23.21 -5.36
CA GLU A 177 16.52 22.12 -6.34
C GLU A 177 15.52 21.02 -5.95
N ILE A 178 15.47 20.65 -4.66
CA ILE A 178 14.48 19.70 -4.15
C ILE A 178 13.06 20.22 -4.39
N GLN A 179 12.80 21.48 -4.01
CA GLN A 179 11.48 22.09 -4.18
C GLN A 179 11.08 22.11 -5.65
N HIS A 180 11.98 22.58 -6.53
CA HIS A 180 11.74 22.66 -7.96
C HIS A 180 11.46 21.28 -8.57
N THR A 181 12.31 20.29 -8.29
CA THR A 181 12.18 18.93 -8.86
C THR A 181 10.92 18.22 -8.38
N ILE A 182 10.60 18.33 -7.09
CA ILE A 182 9.36 17.77 -6.56
C ILE A 182 8.14 18.49 -7.14
N GLN A 183 8.16 19.82 -7.24
CA GLN A 183 7.06 20.57 -7.82
C GLN A 183 6.83 20.18 -9.29
N GLN A 184 7.89 20.03 -10.10
CA GLN A 184 7.77 19.49 -11.46
C GLN A 184 7.11 18.11 -11.49
N GLY A 185 7.44 17.25 -10.51
CA GLY A 185 6.77 15.96 -10.32
C GLY A 185 5.28 16.11 -10.02
N LEU A 186 4.91 16.99 -9.08
CA LEU A 186 3.53 17.26 -8.69
C LEU A 186 2.71 17.89 -9.83
N ASP A 187 3.30 18.77 -10.63
CA ASP A 187 2.67 19.37 -11.79
C ASP A 187 2.40 18.31 -12.88
N SER A 188 3.37 17.43 -13.12
CA SER A 188 3.22 16.30 -14.04
C SER A 188 2.12 15.33 -13.59
N ILE A 189 2.07 15.03 -12.28
CA ILE A 189 1.02 14.22 -11.66
C ILE A 189 -0.34 14.91 -11.82
N THR A 190 -0.43 16.21 -11.55
CA THR A 190 -1.69 16.97 -11.62
C THR A 190 -2.22 17.02 -13.05
N SER A 191 -1.35 17.31 -14.03
CA SER A 191 -1.71 17.29 -15.45
C SER A 191 -2.17 15.90 -15.91
N TRP A 192 -1.42 14.86 -15.56
CA TRP A 192 -1.81 13.48 -15.90
C TRP A 192 -3.12 13.06 -15.23
N SER A 193 -3.33 13.49 -13.98
CA SER A 193 -4.54 13.22 -13.20
C SER A 193 -5.78 13.84 -13.83
N ALA A 194 -5.66 15.07 -14.36
CA ALA A 194 -6.72 15.71 -15.12
C ALA A 194 -7.04 14.97 -16.43
N GLU A 195 -6.03 14.50 -17.16
CA GLU A 195 -6.22 13.71 -18.39
C GLU A 195 -6.89 12.36 -18.14
N CYS A 196 -6.52 11.67 -17.05
CA CYS A 196 -7.05 10.36 -16.69
C CYS A 196 -8.32 10.41 -15.82
N ARG A 197 -8.79 11.62 -15.49
CA ARG A 197 -9.91 11.90 -14.58
C ARG A 197 -9.74 11.27 -13.19
N MET A 198 -8.51 11.11 -12.73
CA MET A 198 -8.18 10.56 -11.43
C MET A 198 -7.81 11.69 -10.46
N GLU A 199 -8.73 12.07 -9.58
CA GLU A 199 -8.52 13.22 -8.69
C GLU A 199 -7.48 12.93 -7.59
N VAL A 200 -6.50 13.81 -7.45
CA VAL A 200 -5.54 13.78 -6.34
C VAL A 200 -6.18 14.44 -5.12
N SER A 201 -6.16 13.74 -4.00
CA SER A 201 -6.68 14.26 -2.73
C SER A 201 -5.62 15.10 -2.05
N ALA A 202 -5.75 16.43 -2.10
CA ALA A 202 -4.85 17.34 -1.40
C ALA A 202 -4.77 17.04 0.11
N GLU A 203 -5.90 16.69 0.75
CA GLU A 203 -5.95 16.33 2.18
C GLU A 203 -5.12 15.09 2.53
N LYS A 204 -5.03 14.11 1.62
CA LYS A 204 -4.26 12.87 1.83
C LYS A 204 -2.82 12.99 1.32
N THR A 205 -2.50 14.08 0.65
CA THR A 205 -1.20 14.28 0.04
C THR A 205 -0.33 15.10 0.98
N GLU A 206 0.76 14.50 1.43
CA GLU A 206 1.60 15.06 2.49
C GLU A 206 3.07 14.95 2.08
N TYR A 207 3.88 15.92 2.49
CA TYR A 207 5.33 15.86 2.27
C TYR A 207 6.10 15.69 3.58
N THR A 208 7.28 15.07 3.47
CA THR A 208 8.18 14.83 4.60
C THR A 208 9.61 15.20 4.22
N PRO A 209 10.22 16.20 4.85
CA PRO A 209 11.65 16.45 4.74
C PRO A 209 12.44 15.45 5.59
N PHE A 210 13.49 14.87 5.03
CA PHE A 210 14.41 13.97 5.73
C PHE A 210 15.77 14.64 5.93
N GLY A 211 16.36 14.45 7.11
CA GLY A 211 17.67 15.01 7.43
C GLY A 211 17.64 16.42 8.01
N ALA A 212 16.51 17.13 7.95
CA ALA A 212 16.34 18.45 8.55
C ALA A 212 15.64 18.40 9.92
N ARG A 213 16.00 19.35 10.81
CA ARG A 213 15.30 19.57 12.08
C ARG A 213 14.20 20.62 11.94
N GLU A 214 14.46 21.66 11.16
CA GLU A 214 13.55 22.75 10.81
C GLU A 214 12.29 22.23 10.09
N THR A 215 11.17 22.90 10.34
CA THR A 215 9.85 22.64 9.72
C THR A 215 9.55 23.68 8.65
N ASN A 216 8.66 23.36 7.72
CA ASN A 216 8.18 24.21 6.63
C ASN A 216 9.32 24.71 5.73
N LEU A 217 10.27 23.81 5.41
CA LEU A 217 11.42 24.12 4.56
C LEU A 217 11.07 24.20 3.08
N LEU A 218 9.93 23.67 2.67
CA LEU A 218 9.49 23.58 1.29
C LEU A 218 8.08 24.15 1.18
N SER A 219 7.84 24.92 0.12
CA SER A 219 6.50 25.32 -0.31
C SER A 219 6.15 24.52 -1.56
N LEU A 220 5.28 23.53 -1.40
CA LEU A 220 4.87 22.61 -2.46
C LEU A 220 3.36 22.68 -2.64
N ASN A 221 2.91 22.67 -3.89
CA ASN A 221 1.50 22.75 -4.23
C ASN A 221 1.05 21.54 -5.03
N VAL A 222 -0.19 21.10 -4.82
CA VAL A 222 -0.90 20.15 -5.67
C VAL A 222 -2.15 20.84 -6.20
N GLY A 223 -2.13 21.15 -7.50
CA GLY A 223 -3.07 22.12 -8.07
C GLY A 223 -2.93 23.46 -7.33
N GLU A 224 -4.03 23.95 -6.78
CA GLU A 224 -4.08 25.22 -6.03
C GLU A 224 -3.83 25.05 -4.53
N ALA A 225 -3.77 23.81 -4.02
CA ALA A 225 -3.65 23.53 -2.61
C ALA A 225 -2.19 23.43 -2.16
N VAL A 226 -1.82 24.14 -1.09
CA VAL A 226 -0.52 24.04 -0.44
C VAL A 226 -0.45 22.74 0.37
N LEU A 227 0.59 21.95 0.15
CA LEU A 227 0.80 20.70 0.87
C LEU A 227 1.25 20.94 2.31
N LYS A 228 0.78 20.07 3.20
CA LYS A 228 1.17 20.07 4.60
C LYS A 228 2.42 19.21 4.82
N GLU A 229 3.32 19.70 5.69
CA GLU A 229 4.40 18.87 6.23
C GLU A 229 3.84 17.86 7.25
N GLU A 230 4.08 16.57 7.03
CA GLU A 230 3.87 15.50 8.01
C GLU A 230 5.18 14.76 8.25
N ARG A 231 5.53 14.50 9.51
CA ARG A 231 6.81 13.86 9.87
C ARG A 231 6.71 12.36 10.11
N ALA A 232 5.50 11.81 10.03
CA ALA A 232 5.25 10.39 10.21
C ALA A 232 4.14 9.88 9.29
N PRO A 233 4.20 10.14 7.97
CA PRO A 233 3.21 9.64 7.05
C PRO A 233 3.21 8.12 7.02
N LYS A 234 2.07 7.56 6.61
CA LYS A 234 1.93 6.13 6.36
C LYS A 234 2.04 5.87 4.87
N LEU A 235 2.94 4.98 4.49
CA LEU A 235 3.01 4.40 3.15
C LEU A 235 2.79 2.89 3.28
N LEU A 236 1.79 2.36 2.60
CA LEU A 236 1.49 0.92 2.56
C LEU A 236 1.44 0.25 3.93
N GLY A 237 0.94 0.97 4.95
CA GLY A 237 0.81 0.50 6.32
C GLY A 237 2.05 0.68 7.22
N LEU A 238 3.19 1.15 6.67
CA LEU A 238 4.39 1.47 7.44
C LEU A 238 4.52 2.97 7.68
N THR A 239 5.03 3.34 8.85
CA THR A 239 5.30 4.74 9.19
C THR A 239 6.69 5.12 8.71
N VAL A 240 6.76 5.95 7.69
CA VAL A 240 8.02 6.50 7.18
C VAL A 240 8.35 7.74 7.99
N GLN A 241 9.53 7.80 8.61
CA GLN A 241 9.87 8.95 9.46
C GLN A 241 11.33 9.42 9.28
N PRO A 242 11.61 10.73 9.44
CA PRO A 242 12.93 11.32 9.25
C PRO A 242 14.01 10.84 10.21
N ARG A 243 13.62 10.42 11.42
CA ARG A 243 14.55 10.12 12.52
C ARG A 243 14.79 8.62 12.66
N LYS A 244 16.04 8.26 12.97
CA LYS A 244 16.44 6.88 13.31
C LYS A 244 15.64 6.37 14.53
N GLY A 245 15.43 5.06 14.60
CA GLY A 245 14.80 4.38 15.75
C GLY A 245 13.31 4.08 15.58
N LEU A 246 12.69 4.64 14.54
CA LEU A 246 11.29 4.43 14.20
C LEU A 246 10.29 4.61 15.37
N SER A 247 10.47 5.68 16.14
CA SER A 247 9.83 5.88 17.45
C SER A 247 8.30 5.88 17.42
N LYS A 248 7.66 6.23 16.29
CA LYS A 248 6.21 6.13 16.13
C LYS A 248 5.73 4.77 15.58
N HIS A 249 6.58 4.08 14.81
CA HIS A 249 6.17 2.88 14.09
C HIS A 249 6.04 1.68 15.04
N ALA A 250 7.10 1.37 15.80
CA ALA A 250 7.11 0.21 16.68
C ALA A 250 6.01 0.27 17.76
N PRO A 251 5.72 1.42 18.40
CA PRO A 251 4.56 1.53 19.30
C PRO A 251 3.21 1.35 18.61
N SER A 252 3.06 1.83 17.36
CA SER A 252 1.83 1.62 16.58
C SER A 252 1.62 0.14 16.27
N MET A 253 2.68 -0.57 15.84
CA MET A 253 2.63 -2.02 15.61
C MET A 253 2.33 -2.79 16.89
N LYS A 254 2.97 -2.41 18.00
CA LYS A 254 2.66 -2.97 19.33
C LYS A 254 1.19 -2.80 19.70
N SER A 255 0.64 -1.59 19.53
CA SER A 255 -0.76 -1.31 19.85
C SER A 255 -1.71 -2.19 19.02
N ALA A 256 -1.48 -2.25 17.70
CA ALA A 256 -2.27 -3.10 16.80
C ALA A 256 -2.15 -4.60 17.14
N ALA A 257 -0.95 -5.07 17.47
CA ALA A 257 -0.71 -6.44 17.89
C ALA A 257 -1.38 -6.76 19.23
N ASN A 258 -1.34 -5.83 20.19
CA ASN A 258 -2.01 -5.99 21.49
C ASN A 258 -3.52 -6.10 21.37
N THR A 259 -4.15 -5.35 20.46
CA THR A 259 -5.59 -5.48 20.20
C THR A 259 -5.94 -6.91 19.76
N ARG A 260 -5.18 -7.47 18.82
CA ARG A 260 -5.37 -8.85 18.34
C ARG A 260 -4.99 -9.89 19.40
N LEU A 261 -3.98 -9.61 20.22
CA LEU A 261 -3.59 -10.45 21.34
C LEU A 261 -4.68 -10.55 22.40
N THR A 262 -5.41 -9.48 22.67
CA THR A 262 -6.57 -9.50 23.58
C THR A 262 -7.67 -10.41 23.03
N GLN A 263 -7.95 -10.36 21.73
CA GLN A 263 -8.90 -11.27 21.08
C GLN A 263 -8.44 -12.74 21.18
N LEU A 264 -7.15 -13.00 20.95
CA LEU A 264 -6.57 -14.34 21.14
C LEU A 264 -6.74 -14.82 22.59
N ARG A 265 -6.49 -13.95 23.57
CA ARG A 265 -6.66 -14.28 24.99
C ARG A 265 -8.10 -14.62 25.34
N GLN A 266 -9.07 -13.90 24.77
CA GLN A 266 -10.50 -14.17 24.97
C GLN A 266 -10.89 -15.53 24.39
N ALA A 267 -10.30 -15.94 23.27
CA ALA A 267 -10.54 -17.25 22.66
C ALA A 267 -9.82 -18.40 23.38
N ALA A 268 -8.71 -18.13 24.09
CA ALA A 268 -7.84 -19.12 24.71
C ALA A 268 -8.35 -19.65 26.08
N SER A 269 -9.66 -19.87 26.22
CA SER A 269 -10.23 -20.42 27.45
C SER A 269 -9.74 -21.85 27.73
N PRO A 270 -9.34 -22.19 28.97
CA PRO A 270 -8.97 -23.56 29.32
C PRO A 270 -10.12 -24.58 29.18
N GLU A 271 -11.37 -24.14 29.35
CA GLU A 271 -12.54 -25.03 29.42
C GLU A 271 -13.18 -25.32 28.06
N TRP A 272 -13.21 -24.32 27.18
CA TRP A 272 -13.92 -24.38 25.89
C TRP A 272 -13.06 -23.89 24.71
N GLY A 273 -11.85 -23.40 24.99
CA GLY A 273 -10.98 -22.83 23.99
C GLY A 273 -10.40 -23.88 23.04
N PRO A 274 -9.88 -23.42 21.89
CA PRO A 274 -9.25 -24.30 20.93
C PRO A 274 -7.95 -24.89 21.48
N ASP A 275 -7.56 -26.04 20.92
CA ASP A 275 -6.27 -26.67 21.23
C ASP A 275 -5.08 -25.74 20.92
N ARG A 276 -3.92 -26.11 21.46
CA ARG A 276 -2.67 -25.34 21.32
C ARG A 276 -2.29 -25.07 19.87
N GLU A 277 -2.47 -26.03 18.97
CA GLU A 277 -2.06 -25.88 17.57
C GLU A 277 -2.96 -24.87 16.83
N LYS A 278 -4.27 -24.87 17.12
CA LYS A 278 -5.20 -23.85 16.62
C LYS A 278 -4.88 -22.47 17.21
N LEU A 279 -4.62 -22.37 18.51
CA LEU A 279 -4.22 -21.10 19.15
C LEU A 279 -2.91 -20.56 18.56
N ARG A 280 -1.96 -21.45 18.27
CA ARG A 280 -0.73 -21.12 17.56
C ARG A 280 -1.04 -20.60 16.16
N ALA A 281 -1.89 -21.27 15.40
CA ALA A 281 -2.30 -20.81 14.07
C ALA A 281 -2.96 -19.42 14.12
N PHE A 282 -3.85 -19.17 15.09
CA PHE A 282 -4.43 -17.84 15.30
C PHE A 282 -3.38 -16.77 15.62
N TYR A 283 -2.40 -17.08 16.49
CA TYR A 283 -1.30 -16.17 16.77
C TYR A 283 -0.51 -15.83 15.51
N LEU A 284 -0.10 -16.83 14.73
CA LEU A 284 0.70 -16.63 13.53
C LEU A 284 -0.06 -15.76 12.50
N ALA A 285 -1.34 -16.09 12.26
CA ALA A 285 -2.16 -15.42 11.25
C ALA A 285 -2.64 -14.02 11.64
N LEU A 286 -2.89 -13.77 12.93
CA LEU A 286 -3.48 -12.50 13.37
C LEU A 286 -2.45 -11.58 14.03
N VAL A 287 -1.70 -12.08 15.01
CA VAL A 287 -0.82 -11.24 15.83
C VAL A 287 0.53 -11.08 15.15
N GLN A 288 1.17 -12.19 14.79
CA GLN A 288 2.51 -12.16 14.19
C GLN A 288 2.47 -11.52 12.80
N ASP A 289 1.55 -11.91 11.92
CA ASP A 289 1.39 -11.28 10.61
C ASP A 289 1.27 -9.75 10.70
N LYS A 290 0.47 -9.23 11.64
CA LYS A 290 0.35 -7.77 11.82
C LYS A 290 1.65 -7.11 12.25
N MET A 291 2.32 -7.75 13.21
CA MET A 291 3.52 -7.24 13.85
C MET A 291 4.73 -7.34 12.93
N CYS A 292 4.80 -8.37 12.09
CA CYS A 292 5.90 -8.67 11.19
C CYS A 292 5.64 -8.17 9.76
N TYR A 293 4.49 -7.55 9.49
CA TYR A 293 4.24 -6.91 8.21
C TYR A 293 5.34 -5.89 7.89
N GLY A 294 5.99 -6.08 6.76
CA GLY A 294 7.07 -5.21 6.32
C GLY A 294 8.37 -5.33 7.12
N VAL A 295 8.52 -6.32 8.03
CA VAL A 295 9.62 -6.37 9.02
C VAL A 295 11.01 -6.19 8.44
N ALA A 296 11.28 -6.76 7.26
CA ALA A 296 12.55 -6.63 6.55
C ALA A 296 12.91 -5.15 6.28
N SER A 297 11.90 -4.30 6.05
CA SER A 297 12.10 -2.88 5.72
C SER A 297 12.24 -1.99 6.95
N TRP A 298 12.05 -2.44 8.18
CA TRP A 298 12.04 -1.53 9.34
C TRP A 298 12.66 -2.09 10.63
N TRP A 299 12.82 -3.40 10.77
CA TRP A 299 13.34 -4.02 11.99
C TRP A 299 14.71 -3.47 12.40
N PHE A 300 15.65 -3.42 11.44
CA PHE A 300 17.01 -2.96 11.67
C PHE A 300 17.14 -1.46 11.96
N ASP A 301 16.13 -0.68 11.58
CA ASP A 301 16.09 0.77 11.82
C ASP A 301 15.45 1.12 13.17
N THR A 302 14.75 0.17 13.77
CA THR A 302 14.10 0.32 15.08
C THR A 302 15.15 0.23 16.20
N SER A 303 14.97 1.04 17.25
CA SER A 303 15.82 0.98 18.45
C SER A 303 15.74 -0.39 19.13
N LEU A 304 16.78 -0.77 19.88
CA LEU A 304 16.78 -2.00 20.69
C LEU A 304 15.57 -2.05 21.63
N SER A 305 15.30 -0.95 22.32
CA SER A 305 14.10 -0.80 23.18
C SER A 305 12.77 -0.98 22.43
N GLY A 306 12.71 -0.59 21.14
CA GLY A 306 11.56 -0.80 20.29
C GLY A 306 11.37 -2.28 19.92
N ARG A 307 12.47 -2.98 19.62
CA ARG A 307 12.47 -4.43 19.35
C ARG A 307 12.06 -5.23 20.58
N GLU A 308 12.66 -4.94 21.75
CA GLU A 308 12.30 -5.57 23.02
C GLU A 308 10.81 -5.41 23.35
N ARG A 309 10.21 -4.26 23.04
CA ARG A 309 8.78 -4.02 23.24
C ARG A 309 7.90 -4.95 22.41
N LEU A 310 8.30 -5.28 21.19
CA LEU A 310 7.58 -6.20 20.30
C LEU A 310 7.80 -7.65 20.71
N GLU A 311 9.03 -7.99 21.08
CA GLU A 311 9.39 -9.29 21.64
C GLU A 311 8.60 -9.61 22.92
N LYS A 312 8.34 -8.61 23.76
CA LYS A 312 7.43 -8.77 24.93
C LYS A 312 6.00 -9.13 24.53
N VAL A 313 5.49 -8.62 23.40
CA VAL A 313 4.16 -9.00 22.89
C VAL A 313 4.18 -10.47 22.43
N GLN A 314 5.23 -10.89 21.73
CA GLN A 314 5.39 -12.29 21.34
C GLN A 314 5.48 -13.21 22.57
N ALA A 315 6.26 -12.83 23.59
CA ALA A 315 6.35 -13.61 24.82
C ALA A 315 4.96 -13.77 25.48
N GLN A 316 4.19 -12.68 25.61
CA GLN A 316 2.84 -12.74 26.14
C GLN A 316 1.92 -13.67 25.32
N ALA A 317 2.05 -13.67 23.99
CA ALA A 317 1.31 -14.59 23.14
C ALA A 317 1.76 -16.04 23.34
N ALA A 318 3.07 -16.28 23.49
CA ALA A 318 3.62 -17.60 23.75
C ALA A 318 3.08 -18.19 25.06
N HIS A 319 2.97 -17.40 26.13
CA HIS A 319 2.34 -17.84 27.38
C HIS A 319 0.88 -18.25 27.19
N ILE A 320 0.11 -17.49 26.42
CA ILE A 320 -1.30 -17.79 26.13
C ILE A 320 -1.41 -19.09 25.33
N VAL A 321 -0.66 -19.22 24.24
CA VAL A 321 -0.68 -20.41 23.37
C VAL A 321 -0.20 -21.65 24.12
N ALA A 322 0.85 -21.53 24.94
CA ALA A 322 1.37 -22.64 25.72
C ALA A 322 0.48 -23.03 26.91
N GLY A 323 -0.42 -22.13 27.36
CA GLY A 323 -1.25 -22.31 28.55
C GLY A 323 -0.44 -22.28 29.85
N ILE A 324 0.67 -21.53 29.88
CA ILE A 324 1.56 -21.47 31.04
C ILE A 324 1.46 -20.12 31.77
N PRO A 325 1.75 -20.05 33.07
CA PRO A 325 1.72 -18.81 33.83
C PRO A 325 2.63 -17.74 33.23
N LYS A 326 2.24 -16.45 33.39
CA LYS A 326 3.04 -15.30 32.95
C LYS A 326 4.40 -15.17 33.64
N ALA A 327 4.58 -15.83 34.78
CA ALA A 327 5.82 -15.85 35.55
C ALA A 327 6.87 -16.84 34.99
N ALA A 328 6.46 -17.72 34.07
CA ALA A 328 7.40 -18.64 33.43
C ALA A 328 8.40 -17.88 32.55
N ASP A 329 9.56 -18.49 32.30
CA ASP A 329 10.59 -17.90 31.45
C ASP A 329 10.11 -17.72 29.99
N ARG A 330 10.63 -16.69 29.32
CA ARG A 330 10.27 -16.34 27.94
C ARG A 330 10.68 -17.43 26.95
N GLU A 331 11.89 -17.98 27.08
CA GLU A 331 12.41 -18.97 26.14
C GLU A 331 11.63 -20.27 26.23
N ASP A 332 11.29 -20.68 27.45
CA ASP A 332 10.44 -21.84 27.69
C ASP A 332 9.03 -21.67 27.13
N ALA A 333 8.46 -20.46 27.25
CA ALA A 333 7.17 -20.14 26.65
C ALA A 333 7.21 -20.28 25.12
N LEU A 334 8.23 -19.72 24.47
CA LEU A 334 8.43 -19.81 23.03
C LEU A 334 8.61 -21.25 22.57
N ARG A 335 9.44 -22.03 23.28
CA ARG A 335 9.69 -23.44 22.99
C ARG A 335 8.40 -24.27 23.11
N LYS A 336 7.64 -24.11 24.20
CA LYS A 336 6.35 -24.82 24.41
C LYS A 336 5.28 -24.43 23.40
N ALA A 337 5.25 -23.15 23.00
CA ALA A 337 4.34 -22.64 21.97
C ALA A 337 4.81 -22.91 20.54
N ARG A 338 6.01 -23.49 20.35
CA ARG A 338 6.65 -23.72 19.03
C ARG A 338 6.69 -22.44 18.18
N LEU A 339 7.09 -21.34 18.79
CA LEU A 339 7.22 -20.03 18.15
C LEU A 339 8.69 -19.68 17.97
N LYS A 340 9.05 -19.23 16.77
CA LYS A 340 10.37 -18.68 16.50
C LYS A 340 10.47 -17.24 17.00
N PRO A 341 11.61 -16.82 17.57
CA PRO A 341 11.91 -15.42 17.85
C PRO A 341 11.66 -14.49 16.65
N ILE A 342 11.22 -13.25 16.89
CA ILE A 342 10.90 -12.28 15.81
C ILE A 342 12.11 -12.00 14.91
N ASN A 343 13.32 -11.95 15.47
CA ASN A 343 14.55 -11.75 14.71
C ASN A 343 14.80 -12.87 13.68
N GLU A 344 14.44 -14.12 13.97
CA GLU A 344 14.54 -15.24 13.01
C GLU A 344 13.44 -15.24 11.96
N VAL A 345 12.33 -14.54 12.22
CA VAL A 345 11.20 -14.39 11.29
C VAL A 345 11.41 -13.20 10.34
N ALA A 346 12.33 -12.29 10.71
CA ALA A 346 12.72 -11.16 9.87
C ALA A 346 13.67 -11.53 8.72
N HIS A 347 14.05 -12.82 8.63
CA HIS A 347 14.91 -13.45 7.63
C HIS A 347 14.15 -14.57 6.93
#